data_AF-A0A0F0H4V1-F1
#
_entry.id   AF-A0A0F0H4V1-F1
#
_cell.length_a   1.000
_cell.length_b   1.000
_cell.length_c   1.000
_cell.angle_alpha   90.00
_cell.angle_beta   90.00
_cell.angle_gamma   90.00
#
_symmetry.space_group_name_H-M   'P 1'
#
loop_
_entity.id
_entity.type
_entity.pdbx_description
1 polymer ?
#
loop_
_entity_poly.entity_id
_entity_poly.type
_entity_poly.pdbx_seq_one_letter_code
_entity_poly.pdbx_strand_id
1 'polypeptide(L)' 'MSEFEAELRSKIAEAGVAMNQAREAGHDYEIHLHGARIHDLLDLASQHGIDTTSWIDPALLENSGLGR' A
#
# COMPACT_ATOMS: atom_id res chain seq x y z
N MET A 1 1.81 -15.51 -12.23
CA MET A 1 1.65 -14.95 -10.88
C MET A 1 1.91 -16.06 -9.89
N SER A 2 2.93 -15.89 -9.03
CA SER A 2 3.26 -16.84 -7.95
C SER A 2 2.23 -16.74 -6.81
N GLU A 3 2.11 -17.76 -5.97
CA GLU A 3 1.31 -17.70 -4.72
C GLU A 3 1.76 -16.52 -3.84
N PHE A 4 3.07 -16.27 -3.79
CA PHE A 4 3.63 -15.11 -3.10
C PHE A 4 3.15 -13.77 -3.67
N GLU A 5 3.17 -13.64 -5.01
CA GLU A 5 2.76 -12.42 -5.71
C GLU A 5 1.25 -12.17 -5.53
N ALA A 6 0.44 -13.24 -5.54
CA ALA A 6 -0.99 -13.14 -5.27
C ALA A 6 -1.28 -12.72 -3.81
N GLU A 7 -0.57 -13.29 -2.83
CA GLU A 7 -0.71 -12.91 -1.43
C GLU A 7 -0.26 -11.46 -1.20
N LEU A 8 0.87 -11.07 -1.78
CA LEU A 8 1.40 -9.71 -1.69
C LEU A 8 0.41 -8.69 -2.26
N ARG A 9 -0.16 -8.99 -3.44
CA ARG A 9 -1.19 -8.15 -4.06
C ARG A 9 -2.44 -8.04 -3.18
N SER A 10 -2.89 -9.13 -2.56
CA SER A 10 -4.03 -9.10 -1.62
C SER A 10 -3.74 -8.18 -0.44
N LYS A 11 -2.59 -8.36 0.22
CA LYS A 11 -2.19 -7.55 1.38
C LYS A 11 -2.08 -6.07 1.06
N ILE A 12 -1.54 -5.73 -0.13
CA ILE A 12 -1.46 -4.35 -0.63
C ILE A 12 -2.86 -3.78 -0.87
N ALA A 13 -3.75 -4.53 -1.53
CA ALA A 13 -5.11 -4.09 -1.78
C ALA A 13 -5.91 -3.89 -0.47
N GLU A 14 -5.79 -4.80 0.48
CA GLU A 14 -6.43 -4.71 1.80
C GLU A 14 -5.95 -3.49 2.59
N ALA A 15 -4.64 -3.22 2.59
CA ALA A 15 -4.08 -2.03 3.22
C ALA A 15 -4.54 -0.74 2.52
N GLY A 16 -4.68 -0.74 1.19
CA GLY A 16 -5.22 0.38 0.43
C GLY A 16 -6.68 0.68 0.75
N VAL A 17 -7.52 -0.36 0.88
CA VAL A 17 -8.92 -0.21 1.30
C VAL A 17 -9.01 0.35 2.72
N ALA A 18 -8.25 -0.21 3.67
CA ALA A 18 -8.23 0.26 5.05
C ALA A 18 -7.74 1.71 5.16
N MET A 19 -6.72 2.08 4.38
CA MET A 19 -6.24 3.46 4.30
C MET A 19 -7.33 4.41 3.76
N ASN A 20 -8.06 4.01 2.72
CA ASN A 20 -9.15 4.81 2.19
C ASN A 20 -10.28 4.98 3.22
N GLN A 21 -10.63 3.92 3.94
CA GLN A 21 -11.63 3.99 5.02
C GLN A 21 -11.18 4.91 6.16
N ALA A 22 -9.92 4.81 6.59
CA ALA A 22 -9.33 5.71 7.58
C ALA A 22 -9.36 7.17 7.11
N ARG A 23 -9.13 7.41 5.82
CA ARG A 23 -9.24 8.74 5.21
C ARG A 23 -10.67 9.27 5.24
N GLU A 24 -11.65 8.46 4.84
CA GLU A 24 -13.06 8.84 4.86
C GLU A 24 -13.55 9.11 6.30
N ALA A 25 -12.96 8.43 7.29
CA ALA A 25 -13.24 8.63 8.71
C ALA A 25 -12.44 9.77 9.37
N GLY A 26 -11.45 10.36 8.67
CA GLY A 26 -10.58 11.41 9.22
C GLY A 26 -9.61 10.91 10.31
N HIS A 27 -9.12 9.67 10.19
CA HIS A 27 -8.21 9.05 11.15
C HIS A 27 -6.75 9.15 10.68
N ASP A 28 -6.13 10.32 10.87
CA ASP A 28 -4.77 10.62 10.39
C ASP A 28 -3.71 9.60 10.81
N TYR A 29 -3.80 9.08 12.04
CA TYR A 29 -2.89 8.04 12.53
C TYR A 29 -3.01 6.73 11.74
N GLU A 30 -4.23 6.30 11.45
CA GLU A 30 -4.49 5.07 10.68
C GLU A 30 -4.08 5.23 9.22
N ILE A 31 -4.25 6.42 8.64
CA ILE A 31 -3.75 6.75 7.30
C ILE A 31 -2.22 6.58 7.24
N HIS A 32 -1.49 7.09 8.23
CA HIS A 32 -0.04 6.93 8.30
C HIS A 32 0.38 5.48 8.51
N LEU A 33 -0.31 4.74 9.40
CA LEU A 33 -0.03 3.34 9.66
C LEU A 33 -0.22 2.48 8.40
N HIS A 34 -1.34 2.66 7.70
CA HIS A 34 -1.62 1.92 6.48
C HIS A 34 -0.68 2.33 5.33
N GLY A 35 -0.35 3.62 5.22
CA GLY A 35 0.65 4.11 4.27
C GLY A 35 2.02 3.44 4.47
N ALA A 36 2.51 3.39 5.71
CA ALA A 36 3.80 2.75 6.03
C ALA A 36 3.78 1.26 5.71
N ARG A 37 2.66 0.57 5.98
CA ARG A 37 2.48 -0.84 5.64
C ARG A 37 2.47 -1.08 4.13
N ILE A 38 1.82 -0.22 3.34
CA ILE A 38 1.84 -0.32 1.87
C ILE A 38 3.28 -0.16 1.38
N HIS A 39 4.02 0.83 1.90
CA HIS A 39 5.42 1.05 1.52
C HIS A 39 6.31 -0.17 1.81
N ASP A 40 6.18 -0.80 2.98
CA ASP A 40 6.93 -2.01 3.34
C ASP A 40 6.64 -3.18 2.38
N LEU A 41 5.37 -3.36 2.00
CA LEU A 41 4.97 -4.41 1.04
C LEU A 41 5.48 -4.12 -0.38
N LEU A 42 5.52 -2.84 -0.80
CA LEU A 42 6.09 -2.44 -2.09
C LEU A 42 7.62 -2.62 -2.12
N ASP A 43 8.31 -2.31 -1.02
CA ASP A 43 9.74 -2.56 -0.89
C ASP A 43 10.05 -4.06 -0.98
N LEU A 44 9.27 -4.89 -0.28
CA LEU A 44 9.35 -6.35 -0.40
C LEU A 44 9.11 -6.82 -1.84
N ALA A 45 8.14 -6.24 -2.56
CA ALA A 45 7.89 -6.56 -3.95
C ALA A 45 9.10 -6.23 -4.84
N SER A 46 9.69 -5.05 -4.63
CA SER A 46 10.89 -4.57 -5.33
C SER A 46 12.09 -5.49 -5.11
N GLN A 47 12.33 -5.94 -3.86
CA GLN A 47 13.38 -6.92 -3.53
C GLN A 47 13.22 -8.24 -4.29
N HIS A 48 11.98 -8.62 -4.59
CA HIS A 48 11.64 -9.82 -5.36
C HIS A 48 11.53 -9.58 -6.88
N GLY A 49 11.79 -8.36 -7.36
CA GLY A 49 11.71 -7.99 -8.78
C GLY A 49 10.29 -7.95 -9.34
N ILE A 50 9.28 -7.74 -8.49
CA ILE A 50 7.88 -7.68 -8.87
C ILE A 50 7.51 -6.23 -9.20
N ASP A 51 6.96 -6.00 -10.40
CA ASP A 51 6.42 -4.69 -10.77
C ASP A 51 5.05 -4.47 -10.10
N THR A 52 5.02 -3.49 -9.19
CA THR A 52 3.82 -3.11 -8.43
C THR A 52 3.18 -1.82 -8.92
N THR A 53 3.69 -1.24 -10.02
CA THR A 53 3.28 0.07 -10.55
C THR A 53 1.79 0.14 -10.85
N SER A 54 1.16 -1.00 -11.19
CA SER A 54 -0.28 -1.09 -11.48
C SER A 54 -1.13 -1.53 -10.28
N TRP A 55 -0.55 -1.77 -9.11
CA TRP A 55 -1.26 -2.33 -7.94
C TRP A 55 -1.78 -1.27 -6.98
N ILE A 56 -1.16 -0.09 -6.96
CA ILE A 56 -1.53 1.04 -6.09
C ILE A 56 -1.66 2.29 -6.95
N ASP A 57 -2.68 3.09 -6.66
CA ASP A 57 -2.77 4.44 -7.21
C ASP A 57 -1.73 5.34 -6.53
N PRO A 58 -0.81 5.98 -7.28
CA PRO A 58 0.26 6.78 -6.68
C PRO A 58 -0.27 7.98 -5.86
N ALA A 59 -1.44 8.52 -6.18
CA ALA A 59 -2.04 9.61 -5.40
C ALA A 59 -2.52 9.15 -4.01
N LEU A 60 -2.69 7.83 -3.80
CA LEU A 60 -2.93 7.25 -2.48
C LEU A 60 -1.69 7.39 -1.59
N LEU A 61 -0.49 7.20 -2.14
CA LEU A 61 0.79 7.24 -1.41
C LEU A 61 1.28 8.67 -1.11
N GLU A 62 1.02 9.63 -1.99
CA GLU A 62 1.39 11.02 -1.74
C GLU A 62 0.65 11.61 -0.52
N ASN A 63 -0.58 11.16 -0.27
CA ASN A 63 -1.40 11.64 0.84
C ASN A 63 -1.05 11.00 2.20
N SER A 64 -0.27 9.92 2.25
CA SER A 64 0.22 9.34 3.51
C SER A 64 1.47 10.07 4.04
N GLY A 65 1.98 11.08 3.34
CA GLY A 65 3.20 11.79 3.73
C GLY A 65 4.49 11.00 3.47
N LEU A 66 4.40 9.89 2.74
CA LEU A 66 5.51 9.00 2.41
C LEU A 66 6.01 9.16 0.96
N GLY A 67 5.41 10.05 0.17
CA GLY A 67 5.89 10.40 -1.16
C GLY A 67 7.21 11.19 -1.06
N ARG A 68 8.33 10.51 -1.31
CA ARG A 68 9.62 11.17 -1.58
C ARG A 68 10.37 10.48 -2.70
#